data_AF-A0A101WTB1-F1
#
_entry.id   AF-A0A101WTB1-F1
#
_cell.length_a   1.000
_cell.length_b   1.000
_cell.length_c   1.000
_cell.angle_alpha   90.00
_cell.angle_beta   90.00
_cell.angle_gamma   90.00
#
_symmetry.space_group_name_H-M   'P 1'
#
loop_
_entity.id
_entity.type
_entity.pdbx_description
1 polymer ?
#
loop_
_entity_poly.entity_id
_entity_poly.type
_entity_poly.pdbx_seq_one_letter_code
_entity_poly.pdbx_strand_id
1 'polypeptide(L)'
;MSALEEEIRRRLFELQDLKYKEFACKLMPTVNPETVIGVRTPELRKLAREFSKRPEGSEFLKILPHGYYEENNLHGFLIETLRDYDTAVAAVAAVDEFLPYIDNWATCDLISPKIFKKHLPELYEKIKVWLISGRTYTVRFGIGMLLSFYLDDAFRPEMLELVAGIRSEEYYVKM
;
A
#
# COMPACT_ATOMS: atom_id res chain seq x y z
N MET A 1 19.37 -7.36 -10.35
CA MET A 1 18.82 -7.65 -9.02
C MET A 1 19.89 -7.26 -8.00
N SER A 2 19.53 -6.52 -6.96
CA SER A 2 20.48 -6.23 -5.86
C SER A 2 20.58 -7.45 -4.94
N ALA A 3 21.68 -7.55 -4.18
CA ALA A 3 21.83 -8.63 -3.19
C ALA A 3 20.70 -8.63 -2.14
N LEU A 4 20.17 -7.44 -1.82
CA LEU A 4 19.03 -7.26 -0.93
C LEU A 4 17.71 -7.78 -1.55
N GLU A 5 17.46 -7.46 -2.83
CA GLU A 5 16.30 -7.97 -3.56
C GLU A 5 16.33 -9.50 -3.66
N GLU A 6 17.51 -10.09 -3.86
CA GLU A 6 17.73 -11.54 -3.81
C GLU A 6 17.45 -12.14 -2.42
N GLU A 7 17.94 -11.51 -1.34
CA GLU A 7 17.68 -11.96 0.04
C GLU A 7 16.18 -11.97 0.33
N ILE A 8 15.48 -10.88 0.01
CA ILE A 8 14.05 -10.73 0.27
C ILE A 8 13.25 -11.75 -0.55
N ARG A 9 13.52 -11.89 -1.85
CA ARG A 9 12.83 -12.90 -2.68
C ARG A 9 13.03 -14.29 -2.13
N ARG A 10 14.26 -14.67 -1.76
CA ARG A 10 14.54 -15.96 -1.12
C ARG A 10 13.69 -16.16 0.13
N ARG A 11 13.64 -15.17 1.03
CA ARG A 11 12.83 -15.21 2.25
C ARG A 11 11.32 -15.31 1.96
N LEU A 12 10.82 -14.66 0.91
CA LEU A 12 9.43 -14.76 0.50
C LEU A 12 9.10 -16.16 -0.05
N PHE A 13 9.97 -16.73 -0.88
CA PHE A 13 9.80 -18.09 -1.40
C PHE A 13 9.86 -19.16 -0.30
N GLU A 14 10.66 -18.96 0.75
CA GLU A 14 10.66 -19.83 1.94
C GLU A 14 9.32 -19.83 2.70
N LEU A 15 8.53 -18.77 2.56
CA LEU A 15 7.22 -18.60 3.20
C LEU A 15 6.06 -18.96 2.25
N GLN A 16 6.35 -19.55 1.10
CA GLN A 16 5.36 -19.87 0.07
C GLN A 16 4.30 -20.86 0.57
N ASP A 17 3.03 -20.52 0.36
CA ASP A 17 1.88 -21.41 0.50
C ASP A 17 1.09 -21.42 -0.82
N LEU A 18 1.24 -22.49 -1.61
CA LEU A 18 0.61 -22.60 -2.93
C LEU A 18 -0.93 -22.66 -2.85
N LYS A 19 -1.50 -23.21 -1.78
CA LYS A 19 -2.96 -23.20 -1.58
C LYS A 19 -3.43 -21.78 -1.31
N TYR A 20 -2.66 -21.01 -0.55
CA TYR A 20 -2.95 -19.60 -0.33
C TYR A 20 -2.76 -18.77 -1.61
N LYS A 21 -1.74 -19.06 -2.43
CA LYS A 21 -1.56 -18.46 -3.77
C LYS A 21 -2.81 -18.64 -4.61
N GLU A 22 -3.32 -19.86 -4.74
CA GLU A 22 -4.53 -20.16 -5.53
C GLU A 22 -5.75 -19.37 -5.03
N PHE A 23 -5.93 -19.28 -3.71
CA PHE A 23 -6.99 -18.48 -3.11
C PHE A 23 -6.81 -16.98 -3.41
N ALA A 24 -5.61 -16.43 -3.20
CA ALA A 24 -5.31 -15.02 -3.42
C ALA A 24 -5.48 -14.60 -4.89
N CYS A 25 -5.04 -15.44 -5.84
CA CYS A 25 -5.21 -15.16 -7.28
C CYS A 25 -6.68 -15.06 -7.68
N LYS A 26 -7.58 -15.84 -7.05
CA LYS A 26 -9.03 -15.73 -7.30
C LYS A 26 -9.62 -14.39 -6.84
N LEU A 27 -9.02 -13.77 -5.82
CA LEU A 27 -9.45 -12.47 -5.31
C LEU A 27 -8.91 -11.30 -6.15
N MET A 28 -7.85 -11.52 -6.92
CA MET A 28 -7.20 -10.51 -7.76
C MET A 28 -7.06 -11.01 -9.20
N PRO A 29 -8.16 -11.21 -9.93
CA PRO A 29 -8.13 -11.84 -11.26
C PRO A 29 -7.35 -11.05 -12.32
N THR A 30 -7.04 -9.78 -12.06
CA THR A 30 -6.26 -8.90 -12.94
C THR A 30 -4.75 -8.99 -12.70
N VAL A 31 -4.29 -9.65 -11.63
CA VAL A 31 -2.86 -9.83 -11.31
C VAL A 31 -2.36 -11.09 -11.99
N ASN A 32 -1.17 -11.04 -12.59
CA ASN A 32 -0.53 -12.21 -13.20
C ASN A 32 -0.25 -13.29 -12.12
N PRO A 33 -0.83 -14.50 -12.22
CA PRO A 33 -0.59 -15.54 -11.22
C PRO A 33 0.88 -15.94 -11.07
N GLU A 34 1.71 -15.76 -12.11
CA GLU A 34 3.14 -16.06 -12.05
C GLU A 34 3.93 -15.09 -11.17
N THR A 35 3.40 -13.88 -10.93
CA THR A 35 4.02 -12.88 -10.05
C THR A 35 3.50 -12.98 -8.60
N VAL A 36 2.71 -14.00 -8.27
CA VAL A 36 2.20 -14.25 -6.91
C VAL A 36 2.95 -15.43 -6.31
N ILE A 37 3.60 -15.21 -5.17
CA ILE A 37 4.36 -16.24 -4.44
C ILE A 37 3.41 -17.06 -3.56
N GLY A 38 2.43 -16.43 -2.91
CA GLY A 38 1.52 -17.06 -1.96
C GLY A 38 1.97 -16.91 -0.51
N VAL A 39 2.42 -15.73 -0.08
CA VAL A 39 2.82 -15.51 1.32
C VAL A 39 1.67 -14.90 2.12
N ARG A 40 1.35 -15.50 3.28
CA ARG A 40 0.27 -15.02 4.15
C ARG A 40 0.61 -13.68 4.80
N THR A 41 -0.39 -12.81 4.91
CA THR A 41 -0.26 -11.48 5.51
C THR A 41 0.44 -11.44 6.88
N PRO A 42 0.16 -12.35 7.85
CA PRO A 42 0.87 -12.34 9.13
C PRO A 42 2.39 -12.52 9.00
N GLU A 43 2.84 -13.36 8.06
CA GLU A 43 4.27 -13.60 7.80
C GLU A 43 4.91 -12.40 7.09
N LEU A 44 4.22 -11.78 6.12
CA LEU A 44 4.69 -10.53 5.51
C LEU A 44 4.85 -9.41 6.55
N ARG A 45 3.89 -9.24 7.46
CA ARG A 45 3.99 -8.25 8.53
C ARG A 45 5.12 -8.58 9.51
N LYS A 46 5.40 -9.86 9.76
CA LYS A 46 6.54 -10.29 10.58
C LYS A 46 7.86 -9.94 9.91
N LEU A 47 7.97 -10.23 8.61
CA LEU A 47 9.14 -9.89 7.80
C LEU A 47 9.37 -8.37 7.74
N ALA A 48 8.31 -7.59 7.51
CA ALA A 48 8.41 -6.12 7.53
C ALA A 48 8.94 -5.59 8.86
N ARG A 49 8.45 -6.09 10.00
CA ARG A 49 8.94 -5.71 11.34
C ARG A 49 10.38 -6.15 11.63
N GLU A 50 10.87 -7.18 10.96
CA GLU A 50 12.26 -7.61 11.04
C GLU A 50 13.16 -6.64 10.26
N PHE A 51 12.81 -6.38 9.00
CA PHE A 51 13.57 -5.47 8.12
C PHE A 51 13.48 -4.00 8.56
N SER A 52 12.39 -3.58 9.20
CA SER A 52 12.24 -2.20 9.70
C SER A 52 13.26 -1.83 10.80
N LYS A 53 13.96 -2.82 11.37
CA LYS A 53 14.99 -2.62 12.40
C LYS A 53 16.40 -2.60 11.81
N ARG A 54 16.53 -2.76 10.50
CA ARG A 54 17.76 -2.87 9.73
C ARG A 54 17.84 -1.73 8.71
N PRO A 55 19.03 -1.17 8.41
CA PRO A 55 19.20 -0.20 7.32
C PRO A 55 18.60 -0.66 5.99
N GLU A 56 18.68 -1.96 5.72
CA GLU A 56 18.17 -2.65 4.54
C GLU A 56 16.67 -2.45 4.32
N GLY A 57 15.88 -2.24 5.39
CA GLY A 57 14.45 -1.96 5.26
C GLY A 57 14.20 -0.67 4.48
N SER A 58 14.95 0.39 4.78
CA SER A 58 14.87 1.67 4.07
C SER A 58 15.51 1.62 2.68
N GLU A 59 16.48 0.74 2.46
CA GLU A 59 17.05 0.49 1.13
C GLU A 59 16.06 -0.23 0.22
N PHE A 60 15.30 -1.20 0.75
CA PHE A 60 14.28 -1.91 -0.01
C PHE A 60 13.14 -0.99 -0.49
N LEU A 61 12.79 0.03 0.29
CA LEU A 61 11.81 1.05 -0.15
C LEU A 61 12.27 1.80 -1.41
N LYS A 62 13.56 1.81 -1.73
CA LYS A 62 14.10 2.47 -2.94
C LYS A 62 14.18 1.52 -4.14
N ILE A 63 13.88 0.24 -3.95
CA ILE A 63 13.87 -0.77 -5.01
C ILE A 63 12.47 -0.79 -5.61
N LEU A 64 12.28 -0.09 -6.71
CA LEU A 64 11.05 -0.06 -7.48
C LEU A 64 11.39 -0.07 -8.99
N PRO A 65 10.59 -0.71 -9.84
CA PRO A 65 9.39 -1.51 -9.53
C PRO A 65 9.73 -2.89 -8.93
N HIS A 66 8.77 -3.48 -8.20
CA HIS A 66 8.86 -4.85 -7.69
C HIS A 66 8.43 -5.88 -8.73
N GLY A 67 8.94 -7.11 -8.61
CA GLY A 67 8.61 -8.21 -9.52
C GLY A 67 7.46 -9.10 -9.03
N TYR A 68 7.29 -9.20 -7.71
CA TYR A 68 6.25 -10.03 -7.09
C TYR A 68 5.22 -9.21 -6.31
N TYR A 69 3.98 -9.70 -6.28
CA TYR A 69 2.88 -9.16 -5.49
C TYR A 69 3.25 -9.03 -4.00
N GLU A 70 3.93 -10.03 -3.45
CA GLU A 70 4.37 -10.02 -2.06
C GLU A 70 5.48 -9.00 -1.77
N GLU A 71 6.32 -8.65 -2.74
CA GLU A 71 7.31 -7.58 -2.59
C GLU A 71 6.61 -6.21 -2.45
N ASN A 72 5.58 -5.96 -3.26
CA ASN A 72 4.72 -4.76 -3.13
C ASN A 72 4.06 -4.69 -1.75
N ASN A 73 3.51 -5.80 -1.26
CA ASN A 73 2.89 -5.84 0.07
C ASN A 73 3.91 -5.65 1.20
N LEU A 74 5.10 -6.23 1.08
CA LEU A 74 6.20 -6.02 2.03
C LEU A 74 6.62 -4.55 2.07
N HIS A 75 6.76 -3.90 0.90
CA HIS A 75 7.05 -2.48 0.79
C HIS A 75 5.98 -1.64 1.51
N GLY A 76 4.70 -1.91 1.24
CA GLY A 76 3.59 -1.26 1.93
C GLY A 76 3.65 -1.40 3.46
N PHE A 77 3.96 -2.60 3.98
CA PHE A 77 4.13 -2.79 5.41
C PHE A 77 5.37 -2.10 5.98
N LEU A 78 6.46 -2.01 5.21
CA LEU A 78 7.64 -1.27 5.63
C LEU A 78 7.33 0.21 5.78
N ILE A 79 6.56 0.81 4.86
CA ILE A 79 6.03 2.18 5.00
C ILE A 79 5.25 2.32 6.32
N GLU A 80 4.38 1.36 6.67
CA GLU A 80 3.63 1.40 7.93
C GLU A 80 4.51 1.26 9.19
N THR A 81 5.70 0.67 9.06
CA THR A 81 6.65 0.49 10.17
C THR A 81 7.59 1.67 10.37
N LEU A 82 7.57 2.67 9.49
CA LEU A 82 8.33 3.91 9.63
C LEU A 82 7.84 4.69 10.85
N ARG A 83 8.33 4.29 12.03
CA ARG A 83 8.11 4.99 13.30
C ARG A 83 9.17 6.05 13.54
N ASP A 84 10.36 5.89 12.95
CA ASP A 84 11.55 6.72 13.15
C ASP A 84 11.74 7.80 12.07
N TYR A 85 10.77 7.99 11.17
CA TYR A 85 10.71 9.20 10.37
C TYR A 85 9.72 10.16 11.05
N ASP A 86 10.26 11.07 11.84
CA ASP A 86 9.59 12.04 12.73
C ASP A 86 8.56 12.98 12.07
N THR A 87 8.08 12.73 10.85
CA THR A 87 7.07 13.57 10.20
C THR A 87 6.14 12.77 9.28
N ALA A 88 4.85 13.12 9.28
CA ALA A 88 3.91 12.66 8.25
C ALA A 88 4.38 12.96 6.82
N VAL A 89 5.24 13.96 6.64
CA VAL A 89 5.83 14.32 5.34
C VAL A 89 6.59 13.15 4.74
N ALA A 90 7.43 12.45 5.52
CA ALA A 90 8.18 11.31 5.02
C ALA A 90 7.28 10.13 4.66
N ALA A 91 6.24 9.87 5.47
CA ALA A 91 5.26 8.82 5.18
C ALA A 91 4.45 9.13 3.91
N VAL A 92 4.02 10.39 3.72
CA VAL A 92 3.36 10.83 2.49
C VAL A 92 4.29 10.68 1.29
N ALA A 93 5.56 11.08 1.41
CA ALA A 93 6.53 10.96 0.33
C ALA A 93 6.77 9.49 -0.08
N ALA A 94 6.93 8.59 0.90
CA ALA A 94 7.08 7.16 0.63
C ALA A 94 5.83 6.56 -0.02
N VAL A 95 4.64 6.96 0.42
CA VAL A 95 3.37 6.56 -0.22
C VAL A 95 3.28 7.09 -1.66
N ASP A 96 3.61 8.35 -1.90
CA ASP A 96 3.60 8.95 -3.22
C ASP A 96 4.55 8.28 -4.20
N GLU A 97 5.74 7.89 -3.72
CA GLU A 97 6.73 7.17 -4.52
C GLU A 97 6.23 5.77 -4.87
N PHE A 98 5.47 5.13 -3.98
CA PHE A 98 5.00 3.77 -4.16
C PHE A 98 3.71 3.63 -4.97
N LEU A 99 2.75 4.54 -4.80
CA LEU A 99 1.44 4.49 -5.45
C LEU A 99 1.46 4.24 -6.98
N PRO A 100 2.41 4.79 -7.78
CA PRO A 100 2.50 4.50 -9.20
C PRO A 100 2.72 3.02 -9.56
N TYR A 101 3.19 2.21 -8.61
CA TYR A 101 3.52 0.80 -8.81
C TYR A 101 2.45 -0.16 -8.27
N ILE A 102 1.38 0.37 -7.68
CA ILE A 102 0.23 -0.42 -7.22
C ILE A 102 -0.73 -0.62 -8.38
N ASP A 103 -0.99 -1.88 -8.71
CA ASP A 103 -1.80 -2.32 -9.86
C ASP A 103 -3.00 -3.19 -9.46
N ASN A 104 -3.28 -3.31 -8.15
CA ASN A 104 -4.33 -4.15 -7.64
C ASN A 104 -4.95 -3.59 -6.35
N TRP A 105 -6.21 -3.95 -6.10
CA TRP A 105 -6.96 -3.45 -4.95
C TRP A 105 -6.42 -3.98 -3.63
N ALA A 106 -5.88 -5.20 -3.59
CA ALA A 106 -5.49 -5.84 -2.35
C ALA A 106 -4.26 -5.16 -1.76
N THR A 107 -3.24 -4.83 -2.56
CA THR A 107 -2.08 -4.02 -2.12
C THR A 107 -2.51 -2.60 -1.76
N CYS A 108 -3.39 -1.99 -2.55
CA CYS A 108 -3.90 -0.64 -2.29
C CYS A 108 -4.57 -0.54 -0.90
N ASP A 109 -5.50 -1.44 -0.61
CA ASP A 109 -6.32 -1.41 0.62
C ASP A 109 -5.55 -1.93 1.84
N LEU A 110 -4.41 -2.60 1.61
CA LEU A 110 -3.54 -3.12 2.67
C LEU A 110 -2.82 -2.00 3.44
N ILE A 111 -2.58 -0.86 2.79
CA ILE A 111 -1.67 0.18 3.26
C ILE A 111 -2.48 1.29 3.95
N SER A 112 -2.27 1.46 5.25
CA SER A 112 -2.89 2.53 6.04
C SER A 112 -1.93 3.00 7.15
N PRO A 113 -0.96 3.88 6.82
CA PRO A 113 0.05 4.32 7.76
C PRO A 113 -0.58 5.02 8.97
N LYS A 114 -0.46 4.40 10.15
CA LYS A 114 -1.09 4.91 11.39
C LYS A 114 -0.61 6.29 11.81
N ILE A 115 0.55 6.73 11.35
CA ILE A 115 1.09 8.08 11.60
C ILE A 115 0.14 9.17 11.09
N PHE A 116 -0.61 8.90 10.03
CA PHE A 116 -1.58 9.83 9.46
C PHE A 116 -2.68 10.25 10.44
N LYS A 117 -3.01 9.44 11.45
CA LYS A 117 -3.96 9.82 12.52
C LYS A 117 -3.55 11.08 13.29
N LYS A 118 -2.26 11.39 13.33
CA LYS A 118 -1.73 12.56 14.03
C LYS A 118 -1.66 13.82 13.16
N HIS A 119 -1.93 13.69 11.86
CA HIS A 119 -1.72 14.73 10.85
C HIS A 119 -2.92 14.81 9.89
N LEU A 120 -4.14 14.74 10.43
CA LEU A 120 -5.38 14.71 9.64
C LEU A 120 -5.57 15.96 8.76
N PRO A 121 -5.24 17.19 9.18
CA PRO A 121 -5.35 18.34 8.29
C PRO A 121 -4.44 18.23 7.05
N GLU A 122 -3.18 17.86 7.24
CA GLU A 122 -2.19 17.73 6.16
C GLU A 122 -2.50 16.55 5.25
N LEU A 123 -2.91 15.42 5.83
CA LEU A 123 -3.37 14.26 5.07
C LEU A 123 -4.58 14.61 4.21
N TYR A 124 -5.51 15.44 4.70
CA TYR A 124 -6.72 15.77 3.95
C TYR A 124 -6.41 16.56 2.69
N GLU A 125 -5.51 17.54 2.76
CA GLU A 125 -5.03 18.25 1.57
C GLU A 125 -4.36 17.30 0.59
N LYS A 126 -3.61 16.32 1.10
CA LYS A 126 -2.98 15.32 0.25
C LYS A 126 -3.99 14.38 -0.42
N ILE A 127 -5.03 13.96 0.30
CA ILE A 127 -6.12 13.15 -0.24
C ILE A 127 -6.76 13.83 -1.44
N LYS A 128 -7.06 15.13 -1.36
CA LYS A 128 -7.65 15.87 -2.51
C LYS A 128 -6.80 15.74 -3.77
N VAL A 129 -5.47 15.75 -3.63
CA VAL A 129 -4.53 15.56 -4.75
C VAL A 129 -4.62 14.13 -5.30
N TRP A 130 -4.68 13.11 -4.43
CA TRP A 130 -4.81 11.72 -4.87
C TRP A 130 -6.15 11.47 -5.60
N LEU A 131 -7.25 12.04 -5.12
CA LEU A 131 -8.59 11.87 -5.70
C LEU A 131 -8.70 12.41 -7.14
N ILE A 132 -7.92 13.43 -7.51
CA ILE A 132 -7.95 14.01 -8.86
C ILE A 132 -6.80 13.52 -9.77
N SER A 133 -6.01 12.55 -9.30
CA SER A 133 -4.79 12.09 -10.00
C SER A 133 -5.05 11.40 -11.35
N GLY A 134 -6.28 10.95 -11.61
CA GLY A 134 -6.63 10.16 -12.79
C GLY A 134 -6.05 8.74 -12.79
N ARG A 135 -5.36 8.31 -11.73
CA ARG A 135 -4.76 6.98 -11.60
C ARG A 135 -5.63 6.09 -10.71
N THR A 136 -6.17 5.01 -11.26
CA THR A 136 -7.15 4.10 -10.61
C THR A 136 -6.83 3.81 -9.14
N TYR A 137 -5.65 3.27 -8.85
CA TYR A 137 -5.29 2.88 -7.48
C TYR A 137 -4.86 4.05 -6.59
N THR A 138 -4.38 5.16 -7.16
CA THR A 138 -4.15 6.40 -6.40
C THR A 138 -5.46 7.03 -5.94
N VAL A 139 -6.46 7.07 -6.82
CA VAL A 139 -7.81 7.54 -6.47
C VAL A 139 -8.42 6.63 -5.41
N ARG A 140 -8.37 5.30 -5.62
CA ARG A 140 -8.85 4.31 -4.64
C ARG A 140 -8.16 4.49 -3.28
N PHE A 141 -6.84 4.68 -3.26
CA PHE A 141 -6.10 4.91 -2.04
C PHE A 141 -6.58 6.17 -1.31
N GLY A 142 -6.79 7.28 -2.02
CA GLY A 142 -7.35 8.50 -1.45
C GLY A 142 -8.72 8.29 -0.80
N ILE A 143 -9.62 7.55 -1.45
CA ILE A 143 -10.92 7.16 -0.89
C ILE A 143 -10.72 6.31 0.37
N GLY A 144 -9.82 5.31 0.32
CA GLY A 144 -9.49 4.44 1.46
C GLY A 144 -8.97 5.22 2.68
N MET A 145 -8.18 6.28 2.46
CA MET A 145 -7.71 7.15 3.56
C MET A 145 -8.84 7.95 4.20
N LEU A 146 -9.83 8.43 3.42
CA LEU A 146 -11.04 9.05 3.97
C LEU A 146 -11.82 8.06 4.86
N LEU A 147 -12.05 6.85 4.35
CA LEU A 147 -12.77 5.80 5.06
C LEU A 147 -12.03 5.35 6.34
N SER A 148 -10.70 5.36 6.34
CA SER A 148 -9.90 4.86 7.46
C SER A 148 -9.74 5.87 8.61
N PHE A 149 -9.77 7.17 8.30
CA PHE A 149 -9.32 8.21 9.24
C PHE A 149 -10.33 9.32 9.51
N TYR A 150 -11.41 9.43 8.73
CA TYR A 150 -12.35 10.55 8.83
C TYR A 150 -13.80 10.13 8.98
N LEU A 151 -14.13 8.87 9.29
CA LEU A 151 -15.53 8.48 9.50
C LEU A 151 -16.08 8.78 10.91
N ASP A 152 -15.19 9.01 11.89
CA ASP A 152 -15.55 9.36 13.26
C ASP A 152 -15.56 10.90 13.45
N ASP A 153 -14.97 11.41 14.53
CA ASP A 153 -14.97 12.82 14.92
C ASP A 153 -14.40 13.79 13.86
N ALA A 154 -13.59 13.30 12.92
CA ALA A 154 -12.99 14.10 11.87
C ALA A 154 -13.87 14.20 10.60
N PHE A 155 -15.04 13.56 10.57
CA PHE A 155 -15.94 13.57 9.42
C PHE A 155 -16.46 14.97 9.12
N ARG A 156 -16.49 15.32 7.83
CA ARG A 156 -17.20 16.49 7.32
C ARG A 156 -18.02 16.10 6.10
N PRO A 157 -19.27 16.60 5.94
CA PRO A 157 -20.12 16.27 4.79
C PRO A 157 -19.45 16.48 3.42
N GLU A 158 -18.59 17.49 3.30
CA GLU A 158 -17.79 17.76 2.09
C GLU A 158 -16.94 16.56 1.63
N MET A 159 -16.52 15.68 2.55
CA MET A 159 -15.72 14.50 2.21
C MET A 159 -16.54 13.48 1.43
N LEU A 160 -17.83 13.35 1.78
CA LEU A 160 -18.77 12.51 1.03
C LEU A 160 -19.05 13.11 -0.34
N GLU A 161 -19.22 14.43 -0.42
CA GLU A 161 -19.42 15.15 -1.68
C GLU A 161 -18.23 15.00 -2.62
N LEU A 162 -16.99 15.08 -2.09
CA LEU A 162 -15.77 14.83 -2.85
C LEU A 162 -15.76 13.45 -3.47
N VAL A 163 -16.06 12.40 -2.69
CA VAL A 163 -16.10 11.01 -3.19
C VAL A 163 -17.23 10.82 -4.20
N ALA A 164 -18.43 11.32 -3.92
CA ALA A 164 -19.59 11.23 -4.82
C ALA A 164 -19.41 12.01 -6.14
N GLY A 165 -18.55 13.04 -6.12
CA GLY A 165 -18.17 13.84 -7.28
C GLY A 165 -17.19 13.15 -8.23
N ILE A 166 -16.55 12.05 -7.83
CA ILE A 166 -15.59 11.33 -8.68
C ILE A 166 -16.32 10.76 -9.89
N ARG A 167 -15.80 11.07 -11.08
CA ARG A 167 -16.26 10.51 -12.36
C ARG A 167 -15.14 9.65 -12.93
N SER A 168 -15.33 8.34 -12.91
CA SER A 168 -14.37 7.36 -13.41
C SER A 168 -15.13 6.16 -13.97
N GLU A 169 -14.64 5.59 -15.08
CA GLU A 169 -15.16 4.31 -15.61
C GLU A 169 -14.47 3.09 -15.02
N GLU A 170 -13.41 3.31 -14.24
CA GLU A 170 -12.59 2.27 -13.64
C GLU A 170 -13.36 1.50 -12.55
N TYR A 171 -13.48 0.19 -12.72
CA TYR A 171 -14.21 -0.70 -11.81
C TYR A 171 -13.76 -0.52 -10.34
N TYR A 172 -12.45 -0.50 -10.09
CA TYR A 172 -11.91 -0.40 -8.73
C TYR A 172 -12.02 1.01 -8.11
N VAL A 173 -12.40 2.03 -8.88
CA VAL A 173 -12.78 3.34 -8.31
C VAL A 173 -14.27 3.34 -7.94
N LYS A 174 -15.11 2.63 -8.70
CA LYS A 174 -16.56 2.51 -8.43
C LYS A 174 -16.90 1.54 -7.29
N MET A 175 -16.05 0.53 -7.05
CA MET A 175 -16.19 -0.50 -6.00
C MET A 175 -15.73 0.00 -4.64
#